data_AF-A0A0X3AMY2-F1
#
_entry.id   AF-A0A0X3AMY2-F1
#
_cell.length_a   1.000
_cell.length_b   1.000
_cell.length_c   1.000
_cell.angle_alpha   90.00
_cell.angle_beta   90.00
_cell.angle_gamma   90.00
#
_symmetry.space_group_name_H-M   'P 1'
#
loop_
_entity.id
_entity.type
_entity.pdbx_description
1 polymer ?
#
loop_
_entity_poly.entity_id
_entity_poly.type
_entity_poly.pdbx_seq_one_letter_code
_entity_poly.pdbx_strand_id
1 'polypeptide(L)'
;MYTLKFAQYNNTMKEVMSEEDTLENIVDLSLDRKPTAEDKKHLKNAEDWAKYAFDNDKEYYVTFFKGGEPIACVNNYFETISIDFLTYHNGELFIYLFMVYDKEKGSHNKDVDGKIFLRQINLYDEDADKRITNEIFFKDNGIMNVETITETKRPEFRMDYEEKETQVNLSHNWLRKPQNYTDYEYLFDYQNILKPEYLDLP
;
A
#
# COMPACT_ATOMS: atom_id res chain seq x y z
N MET A 1 5.12 4.14 -20.28
CA MET A 1 3.67 3.88 -20.20
C MET A 1 3.50 2.58 -19.45
N TYR A 2 2.66 2.55 -18.43
CA TYR A 2 2.40 1.34 -17.66
C TYR A 2 1.28 0.52 -18.31
N THR A 3 1.32 -0.80 -18.06
CA THR A 3 0.17 -1.68 -18.30
C THR A 3 -0.50 -1.95 -16.97
N LEU A 4 -1.82 -1.95 -16.93
CA LEU A 4 -2.58 -2.17 -15.71
C LEU A 4 -3.28 -3.53 -15.77
N LYS A 5 -3.38 -4.19 -14.62
CA LYS A 5 -4.31 -5.30 -14.38
C LYS A 5 -5.04 -5.05 -13.07
N PHE A 6 -6.33 -5.35 -13.02
CA PHE A 6 -7.14 -5.25 -11.81
C PHE A 6 -6.96 -6.51 -10.96
N ALA A 7 -5.73 -6.71 -10.53
CA ALA A 7 -5.26 -7.91 -9.86
C ALA A 7 -4.56 -7.55 -8.56
N GLN A 8 -4.78 -8.37 -7.54
CA GLN A 8 -4.14 -8.29 -6.23
C GLN A 8 -2.74 -8.92 -6.27
N TYR A 9 -1.78 -8.31 -5.58
CA TYR A 9 -0.54 -8.98 -5.19
C TYR A 9 -0.77 -9.86 -3.96
N ASN A 10 -0.40 -11.14 -4.04
CA ASN A 10 -0.48 -12.09 -2.94
C ASN A 10 0.89 -12.29 -2.31
N ASN A 11 1.12 -11.71 -1.14
CA ASN A 11 2.41 -11.78 -0.46
C ASN A 11 2.78 -13.19 0.04
N THR A 12 1.80 -14.07 0.28
CA THR A 12 2.07 -15.46 0.68
C THR A 12 2.55 -16.29 -0.49
N MET A 13 1.93 -16.11 -1.66
CA MET A 13 2.29 -16.83 -2.88
C MET A 13 3.42 -16.17 -3.68
N LYS A 14 3.79 -14.93 -3.32
CA LYS A 14 4.84 -14.13 -3.98
C LYS A 14 4.56 -13.91 -5.47
N GLU A 15 3.29 -13.66 -5.80
CA GLU A 15 2.83 -13.44 -7.18
C GLU A 15 1.66 -12.47 -7.26
N VAL A 16 1.43 -11.92 -8.46
CA VAL A 16 0.21 -11.18 -8.79
C VAL A 16 -0.83 -12.18 -9.27
N MET A 17 -1.99 -12.18 -8.63
CA MET A 17 -3.08 -13.11 -8.91
C MET A 17 -3.71 -12.86 -10.30
N SER A 18 -4.55 -13.79 -10.75
CA SER A 18 -5.43 -13.51 -11.89
C SER A 18 -6.50 -12.47 -11.51
N GLU A 19 -7.12 -11.82 -12.51
CA GLU A 19 -8.24 -10.91 -12.26
C GLU A 19 -9.48 -11.68 -11.77
N GLU A 20 -9.66 -12.94 -12.18
CA GLU A 20 -10.73 -13.81 -11.66
C GLU A 20 -10.52 -14.13 -10.17
N ASP A 21 -9.34 -14.62 -9.78
CA ASP A 21 -9.05 -14.96 -8.38
C ASP A 21 -9.08 -13.72 -7.47
N THR A 22 -8.67 -12.57 -8.00
CA THR A 22 -8.78 -11.28 -7.29
C THR A 22 -10.24 -10.94 -7.01
N LEU A 23 -11.13 -11.13 -7.98
CA LEU A 23 -12.55 -10.88 -7.80
C LEU A 23 -13.18 -11.86 -6.80
N GLU A 24 -12.79 -13.13 -6.83
CA GLU A 24 -13.20 -14.13 -5.84
C GLU A 24 -12.75 -13.73 -4.42
N ASN A 25 -11.50 -13.29 -4.27
CA ASN A 25 -10.98 -12.78 -2.99
C ASN A 25 -11.78 -11.58 -2.46
N ILE A 26 -12.12 -10.62 -3.32
CA ILE A 26 -12.95 -9.47 -2.94
C ILE A 26 -14.31 -9.92 -2.43
N VAL A 27 -14.95 -10.88 -3.11
CA VAL A 27 -16.25 -11.42 -2.68
C VAL A 27 -16.14 -12.13 -1.33
N ASP A 28 -15.08 -12.92 -1.15
CA ASP A 28 -14.88 -13.73 0.05
C ASP A 28 -14.49 -12.89 1.26
N LEU A 29 -13.55 -11.96 1.10
CA LEU A 29 -12.92 -11.22 2.19
C LEU A 29 -13.57 -9.84 2.39
N SER A 30 -13.61 -9.01 1.36
CA SER A 30 -14.07 -7.62 1.46
C SER A 30 -15.59 -7.52 1.57
N LEU A 31 -16.33 -8.42 0.91
CA LEU A 31 -17.80 -8.45 0.92
C LEU A 31 -18.39 -9.50 1.87
N ASP A 32 -17.56 -10.17 2.68
CA ASP A 32 -17.95 -11.22 3.65
C ASP A 32 -18.92 -12.26 3.04
N ARG A 33 -18.68 -12.67 1.79
CA ARG A 33 -19.52 -13.59 1.00
C ARG A 33 -20.99 -13.16 0.88
N LYS A 34 -21.29 -11.89 1.14
CA LYS A 34 -22.64 -11.32 1.14
C LYS A 34 -22.73 -10.09 0.22
N PRO A 35 -22.31 -10.20 -1.06
CA PRO A 35 -22.48 -9.09 -2.00
C PRO A 35 -23.96 -8.73 -2.15
N THR A 36 -24.26 -7.44 -2.15
CA THR A 36 -25.62 -6.94 -2.34
C THR A 36 -26.10 -7.24 -3.77
N ALA A 37 -27.40 -7.04 -4.01
CA ALA A 37 -27.95 -7.17 -5.37
C ALA A 37 -27.34 -6.14 -6.35
N GLU A 38 -26.88 -4.99 -5.84
CA GLU A 38 -26.19 -3.99 -6.65
C GLU A 38 -24.74 -4.42 -6.93
N ASP A 39 -23.99 -4.86 -5.93
CA ASP A 39 -22.60 -5.32 -6.10
C ASP A 39 -22.50 -6.42 -7.17
N LYS A 40 -23.43 -7.38 -7.13
CA LYS A 40 -23.50 -8.49 -8.09
C LYS A 40 -23.63 -8.05 -9.56
N LYS A 41 -24.15 -6.85 -9.84
CA LYS A 41 -24.24 -6.33 -11.22
C LYS A 41 -22.88 -5.92 -11.79
N HIS A 42 -21.93 -5.59 -10.91
CA HIS A 42 -20.62 -5.05 -11.25
C HIS A 42 -19.49 -6.08 -11.05
N LEU A 43 -19.74 -7.19 -10.34
CA LEU A 43 -18.84 -8.34 -10.21
C LEU A 43 -18.76 -9.22 -11.49
N LYS A 44 -18.68 -8.61 -12.68
CA LYS A 44 -18.56 -9.33 -13.96
C LYS A 44 -17.12 -9.61 -14.34
N ASN A 45 -16.25 -8.64 -14.07
CA ASN A 45 -14.80 -8.69 -14.22
C ASN A 45 -14.20 -7.66 -13.25
N ALA A 46 -12.90 -7.75 -13.01
CA ALA A 46 -12.24 -6.92 -12.01
C ALA A 46 -12.20 -5.42 -12.38
N GLU A 47 -12.14 -5.05 -13.67
CA GLU A 47 -12.17 -3.64 -14.09
C GLU A 47 -13.55 -3.00 -13.83
N ASP A 48 -14.63 -3.68 -14.22
CA ASP A 48 -15.99 -3.20 -13.98
C ASP A 48 -16.26 -3.06 -12.48
N TRP A 49 -15.75 -4.00 -11.68
CA TRP A 49 -15.77 -3.87 -10.24
C TRP A 49 -14.99 -2.65 -9.76
N ALA A 50 -13.76 -2.44 -10.21
CA ALA A 50 -12.92 -1.31 -9.79
C ALA A 50 -13.55 0.06 -10.10
N LYS A 51 -14.20 0.21 -11.26
CA LYS A 51 -14.97 1.41 -11.63
C LYS A 51 -16.08 1.70 -10.62
N TYR A 52 -16.94 0.70 -10.38
CA TYR A 52 -18.04 0.81 -9.43
C TYR A 52 -17.52 1.02 -8.00
N ALA A 53 -16.49 0.30 -7.60
CA ALA A 53 -15.94 0.32 -6.25
C ALA A 53 -15.34 1.70 -5.91
N PHE A 54 -14.64 2.33 -6.87
CA PHE A 54 -14.11 3.67 -6.69
C PHE A 54 -15.20 4.72 -6.40
N ASP A 55 -16.32 4.68 -7.11
CA ASP A 55 -17.41 5.63 -6.95
C ASP A 55 -18.31 5.36 -5.72
N ASN A 56 -18.18 4.18 -5.11
CA ASN A 56 -19.05 3.71 -4.02
C ASN A 56 -18.26 3.33 -2.74
N ASP A 57 -17.02 3.82 -2.63
CA ASP A 57 -16.11 3.60 -1.51
C ASP A 57 -15.95 2.11 -1.12
N LYS A 58 -15.78 1.24 -2.12
CA LYS A 58 -15.52 -0.20 -1.92
C LYS A 58 -14.08 -0.56 -2.24
N GLU A 59 -13.65 -1.68 -1.69
CA GLU A 59 -12.30 -2.20 -1.91
C GLU A 59 -12.10 -2.71 -3.34
N TYR A 60 -10.97 -2.37 -3.94
CA TYR A 60 -10.48 -2.99 -5.17
C TYR A 60 -8.95 -2.89 -5.29
N TYR A 61 -8.40 -3.68 -6.20
CA TYR A 61 -6.97 -3.77 -6.45
C TYR A 61 -6.62 -3.37 -7.88
N VAL A 62 -5.45 -2.75 -8.05
CA VAL A 62 -4.86 -2.51 -9.37
C VAL A 62 -3.34 -2.64 -9.29
N THR A 63 -2.78 -3.51 -10.12
CA THR A 63 -1.34 -3.71 -10.25
C THR A 63 -0.83 -3.07 -11.53
N PHE A 64 0.24 -2.29 -11.39
CA PHE A 64 0.93 -1.60 -12.47
C PHE A 64 2.17 -2.35 -12.90
N PHE A 65 2.34 -2.50 -14.22
CA PHE A 65 3.44 -3.21 -14.85
C PHE A 65 4.26 -2.27 -15.72
N LYS A 66 5.59 -2.41 -15.66
CA LYS A 66 6.54 -1.71 -16.54
C LYS A 66 7.44 -2.72 -17.21
N GLY A 67 7.44 -2.75 -18.55
CA GLY A 67 8.25 -3.73 -19.30
C GLY A 67 7.82 -5.18 -19.09
N GLY A 68 6.59 -5.43 -18.63
CA GLY A 68 6.06 -6.77 -18.32
C GLY A 68 6.23 -7.18 -16.86
N GLU A 69 6.97 -6.43 -16.06
CA GLU A 69 7.20 -6.73 -14.64
C GLU A 69 6.28 -5.88 -13.75
N PRO A 70 5.68 -6.46 -12.68
CA PRO A 70 4.89 -5.70 -11.71
C PRO A 70 5.80 -4.79 -10.89
N ILE A 71 5.42 -3.52 -10.76
CA ILE A 71 6.20 -2.51 -10.02
C ILE A 71 5.47 -1.98 -8.79
N ALA A 72 4.14 -2.02 -8.79
CA ALA A 72 3.33 -1.53 -7.69
C ALA A 72 1.95 -2.20 -7.73
N CYS A 73 1.45 -2.64 -6.58
CA CYS A 73 0.07 -3.04 -6.39
C CYS A 73 -0.61 -2.04 -5.46
N VAL A 74 -1.70 -1.45 -5.91
CA VAL A 74 -2.52 -0.53 -5.13
C VAL A 74 -3.71 -1.29 -4.59
N ASN A 75 -3.93 -1.22 -3.29
CA ASN A 75 -5.21 -1.53 -2.67
C ASN A 75 -5.92 -0.21 -2.33
N ASN A 76 -7.04 0.03 -2.98
CA ASN A 76 -7.92 1.14 -2.61
C ASN A 76 -8.99 0.58 -1.68
N TYR A 77 -8.85 0.82 -0.38
CA TYR A 77 -9.77 0.39 0.68
C TYR A 77 -10.67 1.54 1.12
N PHE A 78 -11.77 1.27 1.86
CA PHE A 78 -12.74 2.30 2.26
C PHE A 78 -12.08 3.57 2.86
N GLU A 79 -11.25 3.41 3.90
CA GLU A 79 -10.61 4.52 4.62
C GLU A 79 -9.21 4.89 4.10
N THR A 80 -8.55 3.99 3.36
CA THR A 80 -7.14 4.11 3.03
C THR A 80 -6.82 3.71 1.60
N ILE A 81 -5.68 4.17 1.11
CA ILE A 81 -5.05 3.64 -0.09
C ILE A 81 -3.70 3.10 0.36
N SER A 82 -3.42 1.83 0.12
CA SER A 82 -2.09 1.27 0.33
C SER A 82 -1.43 0.90 -0.99
N ILE A 83 -0.11 1.01 -1.03
CA ILE A 83 0.71 0.69 -2.19
C ILE A 83 1.83 -0.23 -1.75
N ASP A 84 1.83 -1.44 -2.30
CA ASP A 84 2.94 -2.38 -2.26
C ASP A 84 3.86 -2.06 -3.45
N PHE A 85 5.08 -1.60 -3.19
CA PHE A 85 6.11 -1.45 -4.23
C PHE A 85 6.89 -2.74 -4.39
N LEU A 86 6.89 -3.25 -5.61
CA LEU A 86 7.27 -4.62 -5.92
C LEU A 86 8.60 -4.67 -6.69
N THR A 87 9.42 -5.65 -6.35
CA THR A 87 10.65 -6.00 -7.07
C THR A 87 10.89 -7.50 -6.96
N TYR A 88 11.83 -8.04 -7.74
CA TYR A 88 12.26 -9.42 -7.58
C TYR A 88 13.46 -9.51 -6.64
N HIS A 89 13.35 -10.37 -5.62
CA HIS A 89 14.45 -10.73 -4.73
C HIS A 89 14.59 -12.25 -4.70
N ASN A 90 15.77 -12.78 -5.05
CA ASN A 90 16.04 -14.21 -5.19
C ASN A 90 15.04 -14.99 -6.08
N GLY A 91 14.50 -14.33 -7.10
CA GLY A 91 13.56 -14.93 -8.06
C GLY A 91 12.10 -14.91 -7.61
N GLU A 92 11.80 -14.43 -6.41
CA GLU A 92 10.45 -14.25 -5.89
C GLU A 92 10.06 -12.78 -5.89
N LEU A 93 8.76 -12.50 -6.07
CA LEU A 93 8.26 -11.14 -5.98
C LEU A 93 8.26 -10.69 -4.51
N PHE A 94 8.75 -9.48 -4.25
CA PHE A 94 9.04 -8.97 -2.92
C PHE A 94 8.57 -7.52 -2.79
N ILE A 95 7.96 -7.19 -1.65
CA ILE A 95 7.61 -5.81 -1.29
C ILE A 95 8.83 -5.19 -0.64
N TYR A 96 9.46 -4.20 -1.28
CA TYR A 96 10.61 -3.49 -0.69
C TYR A 96 10.19 -2.18 0.02
N LEU A 97 9.05 -1.62 -0.38
CA LEU A 97 8.47 -0.42 0.19
C LEU A 97 6.95 -0.58 0.23
N PHE A 98 6.33 -0.23 1.35
CA PHE A 98 4.89 -0.17 1.52
C PHE A 98 4.51 1.22 2.01
N MET A 99 3.49 1.82 1.41
CA MET A 99 3.02 3.15 1.79
C MET A 99 1.51 3.13 2.00
N VAL A 100 1.03 3.76 3.07
CA VAL A 100 -0.40 3.90 3.38
C VAL A 100 -0.78 5.36 3.43
N TYR A 101 -1.85 5.68 2.71
CA TYR A 101 -2.45 6.99 2.67
C TYR A 101 -3.86 6.94 3.26
N ASP A 102 -4.12 7.78 4.26
CA ASP A 102 -5.47 7.98 4.77
C ASP A 102 -6.27 8.80 3.76
N LYS A 103 -7.46 8.33 3.38
CA LYS A 103 -8.45 9.09 2.58
C LYS A 103 -9.25 10.03 3.45
N GLU A 104 -9.56 9.59 4.66
CA GLU A 104 -10.24 10.37 5.68
C GLU A 104 -9.28 10.59 6.84
N LYS A 105 -9.21 11.81 7.35
CA LYS A 105 -8.53 12.03 8.62
C LYS A 105 -9.55 11.68 9.70
N GLY A 106 -9.28 10.63 10.49
CA GLY A 106 -10.17 10.10 11.52
C GLY A 106 -10.77 11.16 12.46
N SER A 107 -11.77 10.76 13.25
CA SER A 107 -12.69 11.46 14.21
C SER A 107 -12.58 12.97 14.56
N HIS A 108 -11.48 13.66 14.29
CA HIS A 108 -11.22 15.06 14.63
C HIS A 108 -10.76 15.96 13.47
N ASN A 109 -10.83 15.54 12.20
CA ASN A 109 -10.61 16.47 11.10
C ASN A 109 -11.67 16.36 10.02
N LYS A 110 -12.25 17.52 9.73
CA LYS A 110 -13.14 17.77 8.60
C LYS A 110 -12.43 17.34 7.32
N ASP A 111 -13.21 16.79 6.40
CA ASP A 111 -12.93 16.71 4.97
C ASP A 111 -11.85 17.71 4.55
N VAL A 112 -10.67 17.21 4.18
CA VAL A 112 -9.70 18.05 3.47
C VAL A 112 -9.95 17.79 2.00
N ASP A 113 -10.93 18.52 1.46
CA ASP A 113 -11.44 18.43 0.09
C ASP A 113 -10.33 18.06 -0.92
N GLY A 114 -10.45 16.85 -1.48
CA GLY A 114 -9.61 16.38 -2.58
C GLY A 114 -8.17 15.99 -2.23
N LYS A 115 -7.84 15.71 -0.95
CA LYS A 115 -6.51 15.26 -0.54
C LYS A 115 -6.49 13.91 0.18
N ILE A 116 -5.32 13.28 0.21
CA ILE A 116 -4.98 12.10 1.00
C ILE A 116 -3.72 12.39 1.82
N PHE A 117 -3.52 11.67 2.93
CA PHE A 117 -2.39 11.90 3.84
C PHE A 117 -1.50 10.67 3.95
N LEU A 118 -0.21 10.79 3.64
CA LEU A 118 0.76 9.72 3.89
C LEU A 118 0.91 9.46 5.40
N ARG A 119 0.35 8.35 5.86
CA ARG A 119 0.27 7.97 7.28
C ARG A 119 1.37 7.02 7.70
N GLN A 120 1.74 6.10 6.82
CA GLN A 120 2.67 5.03 7.13
C GLN A 120 3.62 4.75 5.96
N ILE A 121 4.87 4.44 6.30
CA ILE A 121 5.88 3.94 5.37
C ILE A 121 6.53 2.72 6.03
N ASN A 122 6.55 1.58 5.33
CA ASN A 122 7.37 0.45 5.74
C ASN A 122 8.43 0.17 4.69
N LEU A 123 9.68 0.00 5.12
CA LEU A 123 10.79 -0.41 4.28
C LEU A 123 11.23 -1.80 4.70
N TYR A 124 11.41 -2.67 3.72
CA TYR A 124 11.82 -4.04 3.92
C TYR A 124 13.14 -4.28 3.20
N ASP A 125 14.13 -4.71 3.97
CA ASP A 125 15.40 -5.22 3.47
C ASP A 125 15.58 -6.65 3.98
N GLU A 126 15.97 -7.56 3.10
CA GLU A 126 16.09 -8.97 3.42
C GLU A 126 17.24 -9.60 2.66
N ASP A 127 18.12 -10.29 3.38
CA ASP A 127 19.15 -11.14 2.80
C ASP A 127 19.08 -12.56 3.41
N ALA A 128 20.08 -13.38 3.10
CA ALA A 128 20.16 -14.77 3.56
C ALA A 128 20.31 -14.89 5.10
N ASP A 129 20.85 -13.88 5.76
CA ASP A 129 21.26 -13.90 7.16
C ASP A 129 20.39 -12.97 8.03
N LYS A 130 19.77 -11.95 7.43
CA LYS A 130 19.03 -10.90 8.14
C LYS A 130 17.78 -10.46 7.40
N ARG A 131 16.83 -9.93 8.16
CA ARG A 131 15.68 -9.15 7.69
C ARG A 131 15.56 -7.91 8.55
N ILE A 132 15.44 -6.75 7.91
CA ILE A 132 15.27 -5.47 8.57
C ILE A 132 13.93 -4.90 8.09
N THR A 133 13.07 -4.56 9.03
CA THR A 133 11.84 -3.81 8.77
C THR A 133 11.96 -2.47 9.46
N ASN A 134 11.78 -1.38 8.71
CA ASN A 134 11.62 -0.05 9.29
C ASN A 134 10.20 0.41 9.05
N GLU A 135 9.45 0.66 10.12
CA GLU A 135 8.09 1.16 10.08
C GLU A 135 8.06 2.60 10.57
N ILE A 136 7.48 3.48 9.78
CA ILE A 136 7.38 4.90 10.07
C ILE A 136 5.91 5.26 10.16
N PHE A 137 5.49 5.79 11.30
CA PHE A 137 4.12 6.23 11.55
C PHE A 137 4.08 7.73 11.83
N PHE A 138 3.23 8.45 11.10
CA PHE A 138 3.02 9.88 11.33
C PHE A 138 1.79 10.11 12.20
N LYS A 139 1.96 10.74 13.36
CA LYS A 139 0.89 11.12 14.29
C LYS A 139 0.39 12.52 13.98
N ASP A 140 -0.89 12.79 14.20
CA ASP A 140 -1.54 14.07 13.87
C ASP A 140 -0.94 15.30 14.55
N ASN A 141 -0.19 15.11 15.64
CA ASN A 141 0.47 16.16 16.41
C ASN A 141 1.89 16.49 15.92
N GLY A 142 2.30 16.03 14.72
CA GLY A 142 3.63 16.34 14.17
C GLY A 142 4.73 15.39 14.64
N ILE A 143 4.38 14.28 15.30
CA ILE A 143 5.34 13.25 15.70
C ILE A 143 5.47 12.22 14.59
N MET A 144 6.69 11.90 14.20
CA MET A 144 7.06 10.71 13.45
C MET A 144 7.61 9.67 14.42
N ASN A 145 6.99 8.49 14.49
CA ASN A 145 7.54 7.32 15.15
C ASN A 145 8.27 6.46 14.13
N VAL A 146 9.48 6.02 14.46
CA VAL A 146 10.27 5.10 13.64
C VAL A 146 10.56 3.86 14.47
N GLU A 147 10.09 2.72 13.99
CA GLU A 147 10.29 1.41 14.59
C GLU A 147 11.19 0.59 13.67
N THR A 148 12.32 0.12 14.19
CA THR A 148 13.26 -0.74 13.47
C THR A 148 13.25 -2.13 14.09
N ILE A 149 12.85 -3.12 13.32
CA ILE A 149 12.86 -4.54 13.68
C ILE A 149 13.98 -5.21 12.89
N THR A 150 14.99 -5.74 13.59
CA THR A 150 16.06 -6.52 12.96
C THR A 150 15.96 -7.98 13.38
N GLU A 151 15.68 -8.85 12.43
CA GLU A 151 15.68 -10.30 12.59
C GLU A 151 16.98 -10.87 12.01
N THR A 152 17.86 -11.41 12.86
CA THR A 152 19.01 -12.20 12.43
C THR A 152 18.57 -13.67 12.34
N LYS A 153 18.70 -14.29 11.16
CA LYS A 153 18.28 -15.67 10.86
C LYS A 153 19.35 -16.71 11.18
N ARG A 154 20.63 -16.33 11.10
CA ARG A 154 21.79 -17.22 11.25
C ARG A 154 22.88 -16.59 12.12
N PRO A 155 23.65 -17.38 12.90
CA PRO A 155 23.51 -18.83 13.09
C PRO A 155 22.31 -19.23 13.95
N GLU A 156 21.82 -18.32 14.79
CA GLU A 156 20.65 -18.50 15.64
C GLU A 156 19.68 -17.34 15.43
N PHE A 157 18.38 -17.61 15.55
CA PHE A 157 17.37 -16.58 15.42
C PHE A 157 17.49 -15.57 16.57
N ARG A 158 17.61 -14.28 16.22
CA ARG A 158 17.54 -13.17 17.17
C ARG A 158 16.69 -12.05 16.59
N MET A 159 15.90 -11.41 17.43
CA MET A 159 15.10 -10.23 17.07
C MET A 159 15.48 -9.07 17.98
N ASP A 160 15.85 -7.95 17.38
CA ASP A 160 16.09 -6.67 18.07
C ASP A 160 15.03 -5.66 17.61
N TYR A 161 14.59 -4.81 18.53
CA TYR A 161 13.60 -3.75 18.30
C TYR A 161 14.12 -2.42 18.82
N GLU A 162 14.07 -1.39 17.98
CA GLU A 162 14.37 -0.02 18.34
C GLU A 162 13.19 0.89 17.97
N GLU A 163 12.91 1.88 18.80
CA GLU A 163 11.85 2.87 18.57
C GLU A 163 12.38 4.28 18.84
N LYS A 164 12.07 5.22 17.95
CA LYS A 164 12.47 6.61 18.05
C LYS A 164 11.34 7.54 17.60
N GLU A 165 11.05 8.52 18.45
CA GLU A 165 10.14 9.61 18.09
C GLU A 165 10.92 10.87 17.69
N THR A 166 10.49 11.52 16.61
CA THR A 166 11.05 12.79 16.14
C THR A 166 9.93 13.76 15.77
N GLN A 167 10.13 15.06 16.04
CA GLN A 167 9.22 16.11 15.59
C GLN A 167 9.50 16.43 14.12
N VAL A 168 8.46 16.39 13.29
CA VAL A 168 8.57 16.61 11.84
C VAL A 168 7.47 17.52 11.32
N ASN A 169 7.71 18.16 10.17
CA ASN A 169 6.67 18.92 9.49
C ASN A 169 5.88 18.03 8.51
N LEU A 170 4.62 17.78 8.85
CA LEU A 170 3.73 16.89 8.10
C LEU A 170 3.02 17.56 6.90
N SER A 171 3.30 18.84 6.60
CA SER A 171 2.62 19.54 5.50
C SER A 171 2.82 18.89 4.13
N HIS A 172 3.97 18.22 3.93
CA HIS A 172 4.33 17.53 2.69
C HIS A 172 3.66 16.16 2.52
N ASN A 173 3.10 15.59 3.57
CA ASN A 173 2.41 14.29 3.53
C ASN A 173 1.03 14.40 2.88
N TRP A 174 0.52 15.62 2.70
CA TRP A 174 -0.75 15.88 2.02
C TRP A 174 -0.58 15.90 0.51
N LEU A 175 -1.18 14.91 -0.15
CA LEU A 175 -1.17 14.74 -1.59
C LEU A 175 -2.58 14.89 -2.15
N ARG A 176 -2.73 15.12 -3.46
CA ARG A 176 -4.05 15.10 -4.10
C ARG A 176 -4.67 13.70 -3.99
N LYS A 177 -6.01 13.60 -3.96
CA LYS A 177 -6.74 12.34 -4.07
C LYS A 177 -6.72 11.83 -5.53
N PRO A 178 -6.77 10.50 -5.77
CA PRO A 178 -7.02 9.95 -7.09
C PRO A 178 -8.31 10.52 -7.68
N GLN A 179 -8.30 10.85 -8.97
CA GLN A 179 -9.44 11.40 -9.70
C GLN A 179 -10.29 10.32 -10.39
N ASN A 180 -9.76 9.11 -10.53
CA ASN A 180 -10.47 7.95 -11.04
C ASN A 180 -9.81 6.66 -10.55
N TYR A 181 -10.42 5.52 -10.88
CA TYR A 181 -10.02 4.18 -10.44
C TYR A 181 -8.63 3.69 -10.92
N THR A 182 -7.91 4.47 -11.73
CA THR A 182 -6.55 4.16 -12.23
C THR A 182 -5.53 5.24 -11.92
N ASP A 183 -5.93 6.35 -11.30
CA ASP A 183 -5.11 7.53 -11.11
C ASP A 183 -4.19 7.41 -9.89
N TYR A 184 -3.13 6.61 -10.02
CA TYR A 184 -2.16 6.35 -8.94
C TYR A 184 -0.70 6.59 -9.32
N GLU A 185 -0.38 6.78 -10.60
CA GLU A 185 1.00 6.87 -11.07
C GLU A 185 1.82 7.95 -10.35
N TYR A 186 1.18 9.05 -9.95
CA TYR A 186 1.82 10.14 -9.21
C TYR A 186 2.33 9.72 -7.82
N LEU A 187 1.79 8.65 -7.24
CA LEU A 187 2.23 8.08 -5.97
C LEU A 187 3.46 7.19 -6.13
N PHE A 188 3.82 6.79 -7.35
CA PHE A 188 5.00 5.95 -7.61
C PHE A 188 6.30 6.74 -7.63
N ASP A 189 6.22 8.06 -7.70
CA ASP A 189 7.37 8.95 -7.56
C ASP A 189 7.71 9.15 -6.08
N TYR A 190 7.81 8.04 -5.35
CA TYR A 190 7.98 8.03 -3.90
C TYR A 190 9.28 8.74 -3.47
N GLN A 191 10.31 8.75 -4.33
CA GLN A 191 11.55 9.47 -4.04
C GLN A 191 11.34 10.99 -3.89
N ASN A 192 10.34 11.55 -4.56
CA ASN A 192 9.98 12.96 -4.45
C ASN A 192 8.93 13.21 -3.34
N ILE A 193 8.23 12.17 -2.90
CA ILE A 193 7.27 12.22 -1.78
C ILE A 193 8.01 12.10 -0.44
N LEU A 194 8.91 11.12 -0.33
CA LEU A 194 9.66 10.81 0.87
C LEU A 194 10.76 11.84 1.08
N LYS A 195 10.82 12.40 2.29
CA LYS A 195 11.91 13.30 2.68
C LYS A 195 13.12 12.48 3.12
N PRO A 196 14.35 12.96 2.89
CA PRO A 196 15.56 12.30 3.40
C PRO A 196 15.50 12.05 4.92
N GLU A 197 14.90 12.96 5.69
CA GLU A 197 14.71 12.83 7.14
C GLU A 197 13.83 11.63 7.56
N TYR A 198 13.06 11.05 6.64
CA TYR A 198 12.31 9.81 6.88
C TYR A 198 13.18 8.57 6.67
N LEU A 199 14.27 8.70 5.90
CA LEU A 199 15.12 7.60 5.44
C LEU A 199 16.52 7.61 6.07
N ASP A 200 16.86 8.65 6.83
CA ASP A 200 18.08 8.77 7.64
C ASP A 200 17.95 7.84 8.88
N LEU A 201 17.87 6.54 8.58
CA LEU A 201 17.90 5.46 9.53
C LEU A 201 19.39 5.25 9.91
N PRO A 202 19.71 5.11 11.20
CA PRO A 202 21.09 5.00 11.69
C PRO A 202 21.87 3.82 11.10
#